data_AF-A0A662CNX3-F1
#
_entry.id   AF-A0A662CNX3-F1
#
_cell.length_a   1.000
_cell.length_b   1.000
_cell.length_c   1.000
_cell.angle_alpha   90.00
_cell.angle_beta   90.00
_cell.angle_gamma   90.00
#
_symmetry.space_group_name_H-M   'P 1'
#
loop_
_entity.id
_entity.type
_entity.pdbx_description
1 polymer ?
#
loop_
_entity_poly.entity_id
_entity_poly.type
_entity_poly.pdbx_seq_one_letter_code
_entity_poly.pdbx_strand_id
1 'polypeptide(L)'
;MKKIRILHLFLLQLVGGSLLAQTPLFIPDTLSGTSLELTLQNGTFSFFSGQNTTTMGVNGDILGPTLIINKDDFVNFKVNNQLDETTTIHWHGMHVSAANDGGPHTVIEPLETWNPQFTVMDKAGTYWYHPHLHENTNKHVSLGIAGLIIVRDDEEANLDLPRTYGLDDFPLVIQTKDFDVNKQIVVPSNSDDVVMVNATIDPYLN
;
A
#
# COMPACT_ATOMS: atom_id res chain seq x y z
N MET A 1 -16.55 79.02 3.03
CA MET A 1 -16.75 77.57 3.28
C MET A 1 -15.88 76.77 2.33
N LYS A 2 -14.79 76.17 2.83
CA LYS A 2 -13.82 75.38 2.06
C LYS A 2 -14.42 73.99 1.76
N LYS A 3 -14.52 73.60 0.49
CA LYS A 3 -14.94 72.24 0.09
C LYS A 3 -13.72 71.30 0.13
N ILE A 4 -13.74 70.33 1.03
CA ILE A 4 -12.73 69.28 1.15
C ILE A 4 -12.99 68.21 0.09
N ARG A 5 -11.97 67.89 -0.71
CA ARG A 5 -11.98 66.77 -1.66
C ARG A 5 -11.64 65.48 -0.91
N ILE A 6 -12.53 64.48 -0.96
CA ILE A 6 -12.25 63.13 -0.47
C ILE A 6 -11.71 62.30 -1.64
N LEU A 7 -10.40 62.03 -1.59
CA LEU A 7 -9.71 61.13 -2.51
C LEU A 7 -10.00 59.69 -2.08
N HIS A 8 -10.72 58.93 -2.90
CA HIS A 8 -10.97 57.50 -2.64
C HIS A 8 -9.75 56.71 -3.12
N LEU A 9 -8.98 56.17 -2.17
CA LEU A 9 -7.92 55.22 -2.43
C LEU A 9 -8.56 53.83 -2.64
N PHE A 10 -8.52 53.31 -3.87
CA PHE A 10 -8.89 51.91 -4.13
C PHE A 10 -7.69 51.02 -3.78
N LEU A 11 -7.85 50.20 -2.73
CA LEU A 11 -6.90 49.17 -2.36
C LEU A 11 -7.17 47.92 -3.23
N LEU A 12 -6.23 47.61 -4.13
CA LEU A 12 -6.28 46.39 -4.94
C LEU A 12 -5.94 45.19 -4.04
N GLN A 13 -6.93 44.35 -3.71
CA GLN A 13 -6.66 43.07 -3.08
C GLN A 13 -6.12 42.10 -4.13
N LEU A 14 -4.86 41.70 -3.99
CA LEU A 14 -4.33 40.50 -4.63
C LEU A 14 -5.12 39.30 -4.09
N VAL A 15 -5.98 38.72 -4.90
CA VAL A 15 -6.51 37.37 -4.65
C VAL A 15 -5.39 36.40 -5.02
N GLY A 16 -4.49 36.16 -4.07
CA GLY A 16 -3.58 35.03 -4.11
C GLY A 16 -4.30 33.81 -3.55
N GLY A 17 -4.35 32.73 -4.33
CA GLY A 17 -4.67 31.41 -3.78
C GLY A 17 -5.52 30.54 -4.70
N SER A 18 -4.84 29.73 -5.50
CA SER A 18 -5.26 28.33 -5.67
C SER A 18 -4.17 27.50 -5.00
N LEU A 19 -4.29 27.27 -3.69
CA LEU A 19 -3.62 26.12 -3.08
C LEU A 19 -4.37 24.90 -3.64
N LEU A 20 -3.90 24.36 -4.76
CA LEU A 20 -4.22 22.96 -5.06
C LEU A 20 -3.57 22.18 -3.92
N ALA A 21 -4.37 21.65 -3.00
CA ALA A 21 -3.88 20.70 -2.03
C ALA A 21 -3.39 19.48 -2.82
N GLN A 22 -2.09 19.41 -3.06
CA GLN A 22 -1.47 18.25 -3.67
C GLN A 22 -1.14 17.29 -2.53
N THR A 23 -1.49 16.01 -2.66
CA THR A 23 -1.18 14.99 -1.66
C THR A 23 0.12 14.30 -2.04
N PRO A 24 1.21 14.40 -1.24
CA PRO A 24 2.46 13.75 -1.60
C PRO A 24 2.23 12.25 -1.75
N LEU A 25 2.83 11.64 -2.76
CA LEU A 25 2.75 10.20 -2.95
C LEU A 25 3.26 9.50 -1.68
N PHE A 26 2.38 8.71 -1.05
CA PHE A 26 2.81 7.81 0.01
C PHE A 26 3.76 6.75 -0.58
N ILE A 27 4.92 6.57 0.04
CA ILE A 27 5.87 5.52 -0.32
C ILE A 27 5.82 4.47 0.79
N PRO A 28 5.36 3.23 0.52
CA PRO A 28 5.36 2.17 1.52
C PRO A 28 6.77 1.92 2.06
N ASP A 29 6.90 1.66 3.35
CA ASP A 29 8.18 1.28 3.96
C ASP A 29 8.76 0.00 3.34
N THR A 30 10.02 -0.31 3.62
CA THR A 30 10.67 -1.54 3.16
C THR A 30 10.99 -2.47 4.32
N LEU A 31 10.89 -3.78 4.10
CA LEU A 31 11.52 -4.79 4.94
C LEU A 31 12.48 -5.63 4.11
N SER A 32 13.70 -5.83 4.59
CA SER A 32 14.75 -6.51 3.83
C SER A 32 15.40 -7.62 4.64
N GLY A 33 15.93 -8.61 3.94
CA GLY A 33 16.68 -9.72 4.51
C GLY A 33 15.91 -11.04 4.55
N THR A 34 16.43 -12.01 5.29
CA THR A 34 15.97 -13.41 5.24
C THR A 34 15.03 -13.82 6.37
N SER A 35 14.78 -12.94 7.35
CA SER A 35 13.81 -13.14 8.42
C SER A 35 12.87 -11.94 8.46
N LEU A 36 11.62 -12.16 8.06
CA LEU A 36 10.65 -11.09 7.82
C LEU A 36 9.37 -11.37 8.62
N GLU A 37 8.92 -10.37 9.37
CA GLU A 37 7.70 -10.48 10.19
C GLU A 37 6.62 -9.55 9.63
N LEU A 38 5.45 -10.15 9.33
CA LEU A 38 4.28 -9.49 8.77
C LEU A 38 3.14 -9.65 9.78
N THR A 39 2.52 -8.54 10.18
CA THR A 39 1.40 -8.50 11.09
C THR A 39 0.21 -7.93 10.34
N LEU A 40 -0.79 -8.78 10.09
CA LEU A 40 -2.04 -8.40 9.44
C LEU A 40 -2.95 -7.78 10.50
N GLN A 41 -3.45 -6.58 10.28
CA GLN A 41 -4.16 -5.83 11.31
C GLN A 41 -5.27 -4.96 10.74
N ASN A 42 -6.31 -4.75 11.55
CA ASN A 42 -7.29 -3.71 11.32
C ASN A 42 -6.64 -2.34 11.59
N GLY A 43 -7.01 -1.33 10.80
CA GLY A 43 -6.42 -0.01 10.85
C GLY A 43 -7.43 1.09 10.54
N THR A 44 -6.94 2.31 10.50
CA THR A 44 -7.71 3.48 10.05
C THR A 44 -6.82 4.38 9.23
N PHE A 45 -7.26 4.72 8.01
CA PHE A 45 -6.50 5.58 7.10
C PHE A 45 -7.34 6.77 6.63
N SER A 46 -6.68 7.91 6.39
CA SER A 46 -7.33 9.15 5.97
C SER A 46 -7.11 9.39 4.48
N PHE A 47 -8.02 8.87 3.65
CA PHE A 47 -8.02 9.14 2.20
C PHE A 47 -8.51 10.55 1.88
N PHE A 48 -9.39 11.11 2.72
CA PHE A 48 -10.00 12.42 2.54
C PHE A 48 -9.75 13.27 3.78
N SER A 49 -9.39 14.54 3.58
CA SER A 49 -9.04 15.46 4.68
C SER A 49 -10.10 15.47 5.80
N GLY A 50 -9.67 15.12 7.02
CA GLY A 50 -10.51 15.11 8.21
C GLY A 50 -11.51 13.95 8.30
N GLN A 51 -11.41 12.93 7.44
CA GLN A 51 -12.25 11.74 7.46
C GLN A 51 -11.42 10.49 7.65
N ASN A 52 -11.82 9.67 8.61
CA ASN A 52 -11.18 8.40 8.91
C ASN A 52 -11.94 7.25 8.25
N THR A 53 -11.23 6.44 7.48
CA THR A 53 -11.76 5.26 6.81
C THR A 53 -11.24 4.01 7.52
N THR A 54 -12.13 3.06 7.84
CA THR A 54 -11.72 1.74 8.34
C THR A 54 -10.98 0.97 7.25
N THR A 55 -9.80 0.46 7.58
CA THR A 55 -8.91 -0.23 6.65
C THR A 55 -8.30 -1.47 7.28
N MET A 56 -7.54 -2.21 6.48
CA MET A 56 -6.65 -3.27 6.92
C MET A 56 -5.27 -3.05 6.28
N GLY A 57 -4.22 -3.53 6.93
CA GLY A 57 -2.86 -3.42 6.44
C GLY A 57 -1.93 -4.50 6.98
N VAL A 58 -0.67 -4.42 6.57
CA VAL A 58 0.43 -5.27 7.03
C VAL A 58 1.49 -4.38 7.65
N ASN A 59 1.77 -4.55 8.94
CA ASN A 59 2.68 -3.70 9.71
C ASN A 59 2.31 -2.20 9.67
N GLY A 60 1.05 -1.88 9.42
CA GLY A 60 0.55 -0.52 9.25
C GLY A 60 -0.97 -0.49 9.01
N ASP A 61 -1.52 0.72 8.88
CA ASP A 61 -2.96 0.94 8.75
C ASP A 61 -3.51 0.73 7.33
N ILE A 62 -2.64 0.74 6.31
CA ILE A 62 -3.01 0.56 4.89
C ILE A 62 -1.82 0.00 4.13
N LEU A 63 -2.07 -0.87 3.14
CA LEU A 63 -1.04 -1.58 2.38
C LEU A 63 -0.08 -2.33 3.32
N GLY A 64 1.02 -2.82 2.78
CA GLY A 64 2.11 -3.41 3.51
C GLY A 64 3.45 -2.91 3.00
N PRO A 65 4.53 -3.15 3.76
CA PRO A 65 5.86 -2.79 3.32
C PRO A 65 6.24 -3.55 2.06
N THR A 66 7.09 -2.95 1.24
CA THR A 66 7.78 -3.63 0.14
C THR A 66 8.83 -4.55 0.72
N LEU A 67 8.73 -5.85 0.41
CA LEU A 67 9.70 -6.84 0.84
C LEU A 67 10.86 -6.86 -0.15
N ILE A 68 12.09 -6.72 0.33
CA ILE A 68 13.29 -6.76 -0.51
C ILE A 68 14.12 -7.98 -0.13
N ILE A 69 14.14 -8.97 -1.03
CA ILE A 69 14.80 -10.25 -0.85
C ILE A 69 15.69 -10.55 -2.06
N ASN A 70 16.65 -11.46 -1.91
CA ASN A 70 17.53 -11.83 -3.01
C ASN A 70 17.17 -13.22 -3.52
N LYS A 71 17.43 -13.46 -4.80
CA LYS A 71 17.48 -14.80 -5.34
C LYS A 71 18.48 -15.65 -4.54
N ASP A 72 18.15 -16.92 -4.36
CA ASP A 72 18.88 -17.93 -3.60
C ASP A 72 18.89 -17.73 -2.07
N ASP A 73 18.28 -16.66 -1.55
CA ASP A 73 18.03 -16.50 -0.12
C ASP A 73 17.09 -17.60 0.39
N PHE A 74 17.41 -18.19 1.56
CA PHE A 74 16.45 -18.99 2.32
C PHE A 74 15.68 -18.06 3.27
N VAL A 75 14.47 -17.70 2.88
CA VAL A 75 13.62 -16.74 3.61
C VAL A 75 12.75 -17.45 4.64
N ASN A 76 12.60 -16.81 5.80
CA ASN A 76 11.76 -17.24 6.91
C ASN A 76 10.76 -16.12 7.19
N PHE A 77 9.50 -16.36 6.87
CA PHE A 77 8.44 -15.44 7.20
C PHE A 77 7.77 -15.81 8.51
N LYS A 78 7.31 -14.80 9.22
CA LYS A 78 6.38 -14.92 10.34
C LYS A 78 5.16 -14.05 10.04
N VAL A 79 4.05 -14.68 9.67
CA VAL A 79 2.79 -13.99 9.32
C VAL A 79 1.81 -14.11 10.47
N ASN A 80 1.69 -13.06 11.27
CA ASN A 80 0.77 -12.98 12.39
C ASN A 80 -0.58 -12.44 11.92
N ASN A 81 -1.67 -13.16 12.17
CA ASN A 81 -3.01 -12.65 11.93
C ASN A 81 -3.55 -11.96 13.18
N GLN A 82 -3.57 -10.62 13.22
CA GLN A 82 -4.22 -9.82 14.27
C GLN A 82 -5.57 -9.24 13.82
N LEU A 83 -6.11 -9.70 12.68
CA LEU A 83 -7.50 -9.45 12.34
C LEU A 83 -8.41 -10.23 13.29
N ASP A 84 -9.66 -9.80 13.37
CA ASP A 84 -10.75 -10.51 14.05
C ASP A 84 -11.38 -11.62 13.19
N GLU A 85 -10.78 -11.90 12.03
CA GLU A 85 -11.25 -12.91 11.07
C GLU A 85 -10.09 -13.71 10.45
N THR A 86 -10.40 -14.93 10.00
CA THR A 86 -9.47 -15.79 9.28
C THR A 86 -9.01 -15.12 8.00
N THR A 87 -7.75 -15.33 7.60
CA THR A 87 -7.21 -14.83 6.32
C THR A 87 -6.14 -15.78 5.76
N THR A 88 -5.52 -15.42 4.64
CA THR A 88 -4.31 -16.04 4.09
C THR A 88 -3.36 -14.95 3.59
N ILE A 89 -2.13 -15.30 3.21
CA ILE A 89 -1.24 -14.41 2.45
C ILE A 89 -0.59 -15.20 1.33
N HIS A 90 -0.93 -14.87 0.09
CA HIS A 90 -0.38 -15.46 -1.12
C HIS A 90 0.78 -14.62 -1.67
N TRP A 91 1.86 -15.27 -2.06
CA TRP A 91 3.04 -14.65 -2.67
C TRP A 91 2.91 -14.66 -4.20
N HIS A 92 2.13 -13.72 -4.72
CA HIS A 92 1.75 -13.69 -6.13
C HIS A 92 2.96 -13.59 -7.05
N GLY A 93 3.15 -14.65 -7.85
CA GLY A 93 4.20 -14.80 -8.85
C GLY A 93 5.48 -15.45 -8.35
N MET A 94 5.62 -15.70 -7.04
CA MET A 94 6.78 -16.39 -6.47
C MET A 94 6.69 -17.90 -6.71
N HIS A 95 7.83 -18.55 -6.99
CA HIS A 95 7.90 -19.99 -7.16
C HIS A 95 8.06 -20.70 -5.82
N VAL A 96 6.94 -21.15 -5.25
CA VAL A 96 6.91 -21.80 -3.93
C VAL A 96 6.12 -23.10 -3.93
N SER A 97 6.33 -23.92 -2.90
CA SER A 97 5.55 -25.14 -2.69
C SER A 97 4.11 -24.81 -2.29
N ALA A 98 3.17 -25.73 -2.51
CA ALA A 98 1.78 -25.54 -2.11
C ALA A 98 1.60 -25.24 -0.60
N ALA A 99 2.47 -25.76 0.26
CA ALA A 99 2.43 -25.50 1.70
C ALA A 99 2.88 -24.07 2.07
N ASN A 100 3.73 -23.46 1.24
CA ASN A 100 4.25 -22.10 1.42
C ASN A 100 3.51 -21.06 0.56
N ASP A 101 2.62 -21.48 -0.34
CA ASP A 101 1.97 -20.63 -1.34
C ASP A 101 0.96 -19.64 -0.75
N GLY A 102 0.29 -20.01 0.35
CA GLY A 102 -0.67 -19.12 0.99
C GLY A 102 -1.98 -18.94 0.22
N GLY A 103 -2.27 -19.83 -0.73
CA GLY A 103 -3.57 -19.94 -1.39
C GLY A 103 -4.72 -20.28 -0.41
N PRO A 104 -5.94 -20.51 -0.91
CA PRO A 104 -7.16 -20.56 -0.08
C PRO A 104 -7.20 -21.70 0.95
N HIS A 105 -6.28 -22.66 0.87
CA HIS A 105 -6.18 -23.80 1.78
C HIS A 105 -5.23 -23.55 2.97
N THR A 106 -4.40 -22.51 2.90
CA THR A 106 -3.40 -22.17 3.92
C THR A 106 -3.93 -21.06 4.82
N VAL A 107 -4.94 -21.41 5.61
CA VAL A 107 -5.63 -20.47 6.50
C VAL A 107 -4.77 -20.07 7.68
N ILE A 108 -4.91 -18.80 8.09
CA ILE A 108 -4.35 -18.25 9.31
C ILE A 108 -5.53 -17.76 10.14
N GLU A 109 -5.85 -18.50 11.21
CA GLU A 109 -6.95 -18.13 12.11
C GLU A 109 -6.63 -16.85 12.89
N PRO A 110 -7.63 -16.14 13.44
CA PRO A 110 -7.38 -14.99 14.31
C PRO A 110 -6.41 -15.34 15.44
N LEU A 111 -5.42 -14.46 15.67
CA LEU A 111 -4.37 -14.58 16.67
C LEU A 111 -3.37 -15.74 16.44
N GLU A 112 -3.46 -16.43 15.30
CA GLU A 112 -2.49 -17.46 14.92
C GLU A 112 -1.36 -16.89 14.06
N THR A 113 -0.29 -17.68 13.93
CA THR A 113 0.88 -17.34 13.13
C THR A 113 1.20 -18.44 12.14
N TRP A 114 1.36 -18.06 10.87
CA TRP A 114 1.87 -18.95 9.82
C TRP A 114 3.34 -18.63 9.52
N ASN A 115 4.16 -19.68 9.35
CA ASN A 115 5.61 -19.54 9.23
C ASN A 115 6.14 -20.20 7.94
N PRO A 116 5.88 -19.65 6.76
CA PRO A 116 6.39 -20.23 5.51
C PRO A 116 7.89 -19.99 5.39
N GLN A 117 8.58 -21.01 4.86
CA GLN A 117 10.02 -21.00 4.66
C GLN A 117 10.36 -21.60 3.31
N PHE A 118 11.12 -20.88 2.50
CA PHE A 118 11.50 -21.35 1.17
C PHE A 118 12.76 -20.66 0.66
N THR A 119 13.42 -21.30 -0.31
CA THR A 119 14.48 -20.64 -1.08
C THR A 119 13.84 -19.82 -2.19
N VAL A 120 14.26 -18.57 -2.34
CA VAL A 120 13.82 -17.70 -3.45
C VAL A 120 14.47 -18.20 -4.74
N MET A 121 13.67 -18.80 -5.62
CA MET A 121 14.15 -19.33 -6.91
C MET A 121 13.97 -18.35 -8.06
N ASP A 122 13.17 -17.32 -7.81
CA ASP A 122 12.72 -16.34 -8.79
C ASP A 122 13.85 -15.41 -9.22
N LYS A 123 13.82 -14.98 -10.49
CA LYS A 123 14.74 -13.95 -11.00
C LYS A 123 14.38 -12.59 -10.44
N ALA A 124 15.32 -11.63 -10.55
CA ALA A 124 15.05 -10.25 -10.21
C ALA A 124 13.76 -9.74 -10.88
N GLY A 125 12.92 -9.07 -10.12
CA GLY A 125 11.61 -8.64 -10.57
C GLY A 125 10.72 -8.13 -9.44
N THR A 126 9.59 -7.55 -9.84
CA THR A 126 8.55 -7.09 -8.93
C THR A 126 7.42 -8.12 -8.88
N TYR A 127 7.23 -8.67 -7.69
CA TYR A 127 6.13 -9.54 -7.31
C TYR A 127 5.30 -8.81 -6.25
N TRP A 128 4.31 -9.46 -5.68
CA TRP A 128 3.48 -8.86 -4.64
C TRP A 128 2.87 -9.93 -3.75
N TYR A 129 2.33 -9.52 -2.61
CA TYR A 129 1.61 -10.40 -1.71
C TYR A 129 0.25 -9.81 -1.36
N HIS A 130 -0.74 -10.69 -1.23
CA HIS A 130 -2.11 -10.32 -0.91
C HIS A 130 -2.89 -11.51 -0.32
N PRO A 131 -4.00 -11.28 0.39
CA PRO A 131 -4.86 -12.36 0.84
C PRO A 131 -5.50 -13.13 -0.31
N HIS A 132 -5.69 -14.43 -0.12
CA HIS A 132 -6.27 -15.34 -1.10
C HIS A 132 -7.31 -16.28 -0.45
N LEU A 133 -7.91 -15.87 0.67
CA LEU A 133 -8.94 -16.63 1.36
C LEU A 133 -10.19 -16.78 0.48
N HIS A 134 -10.74 -17.99 0.44
CA HIS A 134 -12.00 -18.27 -0.24
C HIS A 134 -13.12 -17.32 0.24
N GLU A 135 -13.87 -16.75 -0.71
CA GLU A 135 -14.96 -15.78 -0.50
C GLU A 135 -14.57 -14.41 0.11
N ASN A 136 -13.40 -14.28 0.72
CA ASN A 136 -13.00 -13.06 1.47
C ASN A 136 -11.82 -12.31 0.85
N THR A 137 -11.18 -12.85 -0.20
CA THR A 137 -10.08 -12.21 -0.93
C THR A 137 -10.38 -10.76 -1.28
N ASN A 138 -11.55 -10.50 -1.89
CA ASN A 138 -11.94 -9.16 -2.29
C ASN A 138 -12.04 -8.20 -1.09
N LYS A 139 -12.60 -8.66 0.03
CA LYS A 139 -12.76 -7.83 1.22
C LYS A 139 -11.41 -7.40 1.78
N HIS A 140 -10.51 -8.35 2.03
CA HIS A 140 -9.22 -8.03 2.66
C HIS A 140 -8.34 -7.16 1.77
N VAL A 141 -8.33 -7.41 0.45
CA VAL A 141 -7.59 -6.56 -0.51
C VAL A 141 -8.22 -5.17 -0.64
N SER A 142 -9.55 -5.09 -0.73
CA SER A 142 -10.27 -3.81 -0.83
C SER A 142 -10.05 -2.95 0.41
N LEU A 143 -10.02 -3.55 1.60
CA LEU A 143 -9.75 -2.84 2.86
C LEU A 143 -8.27 -2.46 3.02
N GLY A 144 -7.36 -3.11 2.29
CA GLY A 144 -6.01 -2.58 2.09
C GLY A 144 -4.86 -3.55 2.18
N ILE A 145 -5.08 -4.84 2.45
CA ILE A 145 -3.96 -5.80 2.57
C ILE A 145 -3.39 -6.12 1.19
N ALA A 146 -2.28 -5.47 0.86
CA ALA A 146 -1.43 -5.78 -0.28
C ALA A 146 -0.05 -5.15 -0.07
N GLY A 147 1.03 -5.78 -0.53
CA GLY A 147 2.34 -5.16 -0.57
C GLY A 147 3.20 -5.73 -1.69
N LEU A 148 4.26 -5.03 -2.07
CA LEU A 148 5.16 -5.48 -3.13
C LEU A 148 6.26 -6.38 -2.58
N ILE A 149 6.84 -7.17 -3.48
CA ILE A 149 8.07 -7.93 -3.25
C ILE A 149 9.02 -7.56 -4.38
N ILE A 150 10.23 -7.14 -4.05
CA ILE A 150 11.31 -6.93 -5.00
C ILE A 150 12.32 -8.05 -4.76
N VAL A 151 12.44 -8.94 -5.74
CA VAL A 151 13.56 -9.88 -5.79
C VAL A 151 14.72 -9.19 -6.50
N ARG A 152 15.91 -9.23 -5.92
CA ARG A 152 17.17 -8.78 -6.53
C ARG A 152 18.05 -9.98 -6.89
N ASP A 153 18.91 -9.82 -7.89
CA ASP A 153 19.93 -10.81 -8.25
C ASP A 153 21.17 -10.15 -8.86
N ASP A 154 22.24 -10.94 -9.05
CA ASP A 154 23.52 -10.45 -9.61
C ASP A 154 23.40 -9.97 -11.06
N GLU A 155 22.48 -10.52 -11.86
CA GLU A 155 22.29 -10.11 -13.26
C GLU A 155 21.75 -8.69 -13.31
N GLU A 156 20.68 -8.43 -12.54
CA GLU A 156 20.09 -7.11 -12.38
C GLU A 156 21.10 -6.15 -11.75
N ALA A 157 21.84 -6.53 -10.71
CA ALA A 157 22.82 -5.68 -10.02
C ALA A 157 23.94 -5.12 -10.92
N ASN A 158 24.25 -5.80 -12.03
CA ASN A 158 25.26 -5.37 -13.00
C ASN A 158 24.74 -4.34 -14.02
N LEU A 159 23.45 -4.00 -13.98
CA LEU A 159 22.84 -2.99 -14.84
C LEU A 159 22.88 -1.60 -14.20
N ASP A 160 23.08 -0.56 -15.02
CA ASP A 160 23.05 0.85 -14.62
C ASP A 160 21.60 1.36 -14.54
N LEU A 161 20.87 0.89 -13.52
CA LEU A 161 19.48 1.27 -13.22
C LEU A 161 19.41 2.11 -11.93
N PRO A 162 18.42 3.03 -11.81
CA PRO A 162 18.01 3.61 -10.53
C PRO A 162 17.62 2.53 -9.52
N ARG A 163 17.99 2.72 -8.24
CA ARG A 163 17.91 1.68 -7.18
C ARG A 163 17.63 2.21 -5.79
N THR A 164 17.59 3.53 -5.64
CA THR A 164 17.36 4.17 -4.36
C THR A 164 15.86 4.26 -4.15
N TYR A 165 15.34 3.26 -3.43
CA TYR A 165 13.91 3.13 -3.15
C TYR A 165 13.33 4.43 -2.55
N GLY A 166 12.26 4.93 -3.16
CA GLY A 166 11.60 6.18 -2.75
C GLY A 166 12.32 7.46 -3.16
N LEU A 167 13.43 7.39 -3.92
CA LEU A 167 14.14 8.55 -4.45
C LEU A 167 14.26 8.53 -5.98
N ASP A 168 14.69 7.41 -6.55
CA ASP A 168 14.78 7.22 -8.01
C ASP A 168 14.23 5.86 -8.49
N ASP A 169 13.85 4.98 -7.55
CA ASP A 169 13.12 3.74 -7.75
C ASP A 169 11.82 3.79 -6.91
N PHE A 170 10.67 3.92 -7.56
CA PHE A 170 9.39 4.19 -6.88
C PHE A 170 8.40 3.03 -7.02
N PRO A 171 7.86 2.49 -5.90
CA PRO A 171 6.76 1.53 -5.96
C PRO A 171 5.47 2.26 -6.35
N LEU A 172 4.71 1.71 -7.32
CA LEU A 172 3.42 2.27 -7.71
C LEU A 172 2.33 1.19 -7.64
N VAL A 173 1.64 1.13 -6.50
CA VAL A 173 0.46 0.26 -6.29
C VAL A 173 -0.79 1.02 -6.70
N ILE A 174 -1.32 0.72 -7.87
CA ILE A 174 -2.50 1.40 -8.43
C ILE A 174 -3.76 0.62 -8.03
N GLN A 175 -4.71 1.32 -7.41
CA GLN A 175 -5.99 0.72 -7.00
C GLN A 175 -7.15 1.65 -7.36
N THR A 176 -8.33 1.05 -7.54
CA THR A 176 -9.62 1.73 -7.51
C THR A 176 -10.36 1.32 -6.25
N LYS A 177 -11.07 2.26 -5.62
CA LYS A 177 -11.98 1.97 -4.51
C LYS A 177 -13.26 2.80 -4.66
N ASP A 178 -14.34 2.26 -4.11
CA ASP A 178 -15.61 2.95 -3.94
C ASP A 178 -15.80 3.34 -2.48
N PHE A 179 -16.39 4.50 -2.25
CA PHE A 179 -16.58 5.08 -0.92
C PHE A 179 -18.02 5.55 -0.71
N ASP A 180 -18.59 5.22 0.45
CA ASP A 180 -19.94 5.68 0.81
C ASP A 180 -19.97 7.17 1.21
N VAL A 181 -21.15 7.65 1.59
CA VAL A 181 -21.35 9.04 2.04
C VAL A 181 -20.57 9.39 3.31
N ASN A 182 -20.14 8.40 4.09
CA ASN A 182 -19.33 8.53 5.30
C ASN A 182 -17.83 8.27 5.04
N LYS A 183 -17.42 8.18 3.77
CA LYS A 183 -16.05 7.89 3.34
C LYS A 183 -15.52 6.54 3.83
N GLN A 184 -16.40 5.56 3.99
CA GLN A 184 -16.01 4.17 4.24
C GLN A 184 -15.91 3.41 2.92
N ILE A 185 -14.96 2.47 2.82
CA ILE A 185 -14.80 1.63 1.62
C ILE A 185 -16.02 0.71 1.48
N VAL A 186 -16.61 0.68 0.29
CA VAL A 186 -17.76 -0.18 -0.02
C VAL A 186 -17.27 -1.54 -0.49
N VAL A 187 -17.68 -2.61 0.21
CA VAL A 187 -17.31 -4.00 -0.12
C VAL A 187 -18.54 -4.93 -0.03
N PRO A 188 -18.86 -5.71 -1.07
CA PRO A 188 -18.30 -5.61 -2.42
C PRO A 188 -18.84 -4.35 -3.13
N SER A 189 -18.02 -3.74 -3.97
CA SER A 189 -18.48 -2.75 -4.95
C SER A 189 -18.19 -3.23 -6.36
N ASN A 190 -19.06 -2.85 -7.30
CA ASN A 190 -18.82 -2.98 -8.74
C ASN A 190 -18.45 -1.61 -9.35
N SER A 191 -18.25 -0.59 -8.50
CA SER A 191 -17.85 0.76 -8.88
C SER A 191 -16.34 0.92 -8.69
N ASP A 192 -15.69 1.58 -9.64
CA ASP A 192 -14.25 1.85 -9.65
C ASP A 192 -14.01 3.38 -9.68
N ASP A 193 -14.62 4.08 -8.73
CA ASP A 193 -14.82 5.53 -8.85
C ASP A 193 -13.62 6.38 -8.43
N VAL A 194 -12.82 5.90 -7.47
CA VAL A 194 -11.67 6.65 -6.96
C VAL A 194 -10.39 5.90 -7.24
N VAL A 195 -9.63 6.40 -8.22
CA VAL A 195 -8.28 5.92 -8.55
C VAL A 195 -7.28 6.49 -7.54
N MET A 196 -6.33 5.67 -7.13
CA MET A 196 -5.24 6.05 -6.23
C MET A 196 -3.95 5.32 -6.56
N VAL A 197 -2.83 5.90 -6.18
CA VAL A 197 -1.51 5.26 -6.22
C VAL A 197 -0.95 5.24 -4.81
N ASN A 198 -0.52 4.07 -4.33
CA ASN A 198 -0.07 3.85 -2.96
C ASN A 198 -1.06 4.44 -1.94
N ALA A 199 -2.34 4.11 -2.06
CA ALA A 199 -3.41 4.65 -1.21
C ALA A 199 -3.55 6.19 -1.20
N THR A 200 -2.92 6.90 -2.14
CA THR A 200 -2.95 8.36 -2.25
C THR A 200 -3.82 8.77 -3.43
N ILE A 201 -4.85 9.59 -3.16
CA ILE A 201 -5.72 10.19 -4.19
C ILE A 201 -5.02 11.42 -4.78
N ASP A 202 -5.03 11.53 -6.11
CA ASP A 202 -4.37 12.60 -6.88
C ASP A 202 -2.93 12.88 -6.40
N PRO A 203 -2.07 11.84 -6.36
CA PRO A 203 -0.73 11.97 -5.80
C PRO A 203 0.16 12.85 -6.67
N TYR A 204 1.13 13.49 -6.02
CA TYR A 204 2.26 14.12 -6.71
C TYR A 204 3.59 13.60 -6.15
N LEU A 205 4.61 13.67 -7.00
CA LEU A 205 6.00 13.38 -6.68
C LEU A 205 6.84 14.57 -7.14
N ASN A 206 7.66 15.13 -6.23
CA ASN A 206 8.51 16.29 -6.49
C ASN A 206 9.83 15.92 -7.15
#